data_AF-A0AA39IPS0-F1
#
_entry.id   AF-A0AA39IPS0-F1
#
_cell.length_a   1.000
_cell.length_b   1.000
_cell.length_c   1.000
_cell.angle_alpha   90.00
_cell.angle_beta   90.00
_cell.angle_gamma   90.00
#
_symmetry.space_group_name_H-M   'P 1'
#
loop_
_entity.id
_entity.type
_entity.pdbx_description
1 polymer ?
#
loop_
_entity_poly.entity_id
_entity_poly.type
_entity_poly.pdbx_seq_one_letter_code
_entity_poly.pdbx_strand_id
1 'polypeptide(L)'
;MNTLFNFAAYAIIRSKEAVDVNTFPQSVKTGLRQLKSMVDFDYIFGQFATELIPDRFFVFKKNGDVDARRTIENAADCLYPSSRFLYYVGTVAVDKLKQAWERCDESEQDYLLQAESLLVAYFAELCDSGHPNPRYSMAMLYIEAHCAGLDDLAFFFYEKADHFDRASVIGFRLEKTLKAEDAEVREQQCGILRKFLTLKNFTLRAETVAFEVQNYGEALRSGFFSLPKDCQIPEFADYLMSRFELVE
;
A
#
# COMPACT_ATOMS: atom_id res chain seq x y z
N MET A 1 -33.92 -8.25 6.94
CA MET A 1 -33.97 -7.28 5.82
C MET A 1 -32.63 -7.07 5.12
N ASN A 2 -31.47 -7.41 5.73
CA ASN A 2 -30.16 -7.08 5.14
C ASN A 2 -29.72 -7.91 3.92
N THR A 3 -30.20 -9.15 3.76
CA THR A 3 -29.67 -10.05 2.72
C THR A 3 -30.00 -9.61 1.28
N LEU A 4 -31.23 -9.16 1.02
CA LEU A 4 -31.66 -8.67 -0.29
C LEU A 4 -30.99 -7.33 -0.66
N PHE A 5 -30.87 -6.43 0.31
CA PHE A 5 -30.15 -5.17 0.11
C PHE A 5 -28.67 -5.43 -0.18
N ASN A 6 -28.00 -6.26 0.64
CA ASN A 6 -26.60 -6.61 0.42
C ASN A 6 -26.42 -7.26 -0.94
N PHE A 7 -27.28 -8.20 -1.34
CA PHE A 7 -27.19 -8.85 -2.65
C PHE A 7 -27.28 -7.84 -3.81
N ALA A 8 -28.28 -6.94 -3.78
CA ALA A 8 -28.42 -5.91 -4.80
C ALA A 8 -27.24 -4.92 -4.78
N ALA A 9 -26.77 -4.52 -3.60
CA ALA A 9 -25.62 -3.67 -3.42
C ALA A 9 -24.32 -4.30 -3.95
N TYR A 10 -24.08 -5.58 -3.66
CA TYR A 10 -22.94 -6.34 -4.19
C TYR A 10 -23.00 -6.41 -5.72
N ALA A 11 -24.19 -6.61 -6.30
CA ALA A 11 -24.37 -6.58 -7.73
C ALA A 11 -24.04 -5.21 -8.33
N ILE A 12 -24.47 -4.12 -7.69
CA ILE A 12 -24.15 -2.73 -8.09
C ILE A 12 -22.65 -2.44 -7.96
N ILE A 13 -22.01 -2.86 -6.86
CA ILE A 13 -20.58 -2.64 -6.61
C ILE A 13 -19.72 -3.42 -7.62
N ARG A 14 -20.15 -4.61 -8.03
CA ARG A 14 -19.43 -5.47 -8.97
C ARG A 14 -19.77 -5.21 -10.43
N SER A 15 -20.92 -4.63 -10.75
CA SER A 15 -21.27 -4.35 -12.14
C SER A 15 -20.47 -3.15 -12.64
N LYS A 16 -20.04 -3.21 -13.91
CA LYS A 16 -19.46 -2.06 -14.63
C LYS A 16 -20.54 -1.10 -15.15
N GLU A 17 -21.81 -1.36 -14.85
CA GLU A 17 -22.91 -0.53 -15.30
C GLU A 17 -23.00 0.72 -14.44
N ALA A 18 -23.06 1.88 -15.09
CA ALA A 18 -23.14 3.17 -14.43
C ALA A 18 -24.51 3.37 -13.77
N VAL A 19 -24.69 2.80 -12.58
CA VAL A 19 -25.82 3.13 -11.72
C VAL A 19 -25.56 4.52 -11.13
N ASP A 20 -26.42 5.49 -11.42
CA ASP A 20 -26.30 6.83 -10.83
C ASP A 20 -26.70 6.81 -9.35
N VAL A 21 -25.70 6.50 -8.51
CA VAL A 21 -25.81 6.39 -7.05
C VAL A 21 -26.30 7.71 -6.44
N ASN A 22 -26.18 8.85 -7.13
CA ASN A 22 -26.61 10.15 -6.63
C ASN A 22 -28.13 10.28 -6.51
N THR A 23 -28.88 9.44 -7.22
CA THR A 23 -30.35 9.43 -7.18
C THR A 23 -30.92 8.73 -5.94
N PHE A 24 -30.10 7.96 -5.21
CA PHE A 24 -30.58 7.18 -4.07
C PHE A 24 -30.81 8.01 -2.80
N PRO A 25 -31.72 7.56 -1.91
CA PRO A 25 -31.85 8.12 -0.56
C PRO A 25 -30.53 8.06 0.22
N GLN A 26 -30.30 9.01 1.12
CA GLN A 26 -29.04 9.12 1.85
C GLN A 26 -28.69 7.86 2.67
N SER A 27 -29.69 7.18 3.24
CA SER A 27 -29.50 5.91 3.96
C SER A 27 -28.97 4.79 3.05
N VAL A 28 -29.47 4.72 1.81
CA VAL A 28 -29.01 3.77 0.80
C VAL A 28 -27.60 4.11 0.34
N LYS A 29 -27.30 5.40 0.11
CA LYS A 29 -25.93 5.84 -0.22
C LYS A 29 -24.92 5.46 0.85
N THR A 30 -25.28 5.67 2.13
CA THR A 30 -24.42 5.28 3.25
C THR A 30 -24.23 3.77 3.30
N GLY A 31 -25.29 2.97 3.16
CA GLY A 31 -25.19 1.51 3.14
C GLY A 31 -24.34 0.98 1.99
N LEU A 32 -24.49 1.54 0.78
CA LEU A 32 -23.67 1.19 -0.38
C LEU A 32 -22.19 1.52 -0.17
N ARG A 33 -21.90 2.68 0.43
CA ARG A 33 -20.52 3.07 0.74
C ARG A 33 -19.88 2.13 1.75
N GLN A 34 -20.60 1.78 2.82
CA GLN A 34 -20.12 0.84 3.83
C GLN A 34 -19.85 -0.54 3.22
N LEU A 35 -20.79 -1.07 2.43
CA LEU A 35 -20.61 -2.35 1.73
C LEU A 35 -19.42 -2.30 0.77
N LYS A 36 -19.28 -1.23 -0.02
CA LYS A 36 -18.12 -1.06 -0.89
C LYS A 36 -16.83 -1.06 -0.07
N SER A 37 -16.79 -0.33 1.04
CA SER A 37 -15.60 -0.29 1.89
C SER A 37 -15.27 -1.64 2.54
N MET A 38 -16.27 -2.47 2.86
CA MET A 38 -16.04 -3.86 3.29
C MET A 38 -15.45 -4.70 2.15
N VAL A 39 -16.00 -4.60 0.93
CA VAL A 39 -15.47 -5.31 -0.24
C VAL A 39 -14.02 -4.92 -0.51
N ASP A 40 -13.72 -3.62 -0.46
CA ASP A 40 -12.37 -3.10 -0.66
C ASP A 40 -11.43 -3.61 0.46
N PHE A 41 -11.91 -3.67 1.72
CA PHE A 41 -11.17 -4.25 2.83
C PHE A 41 -10.88 -5.74 2.60
N ASP A 42 -11.88 -6.54 2.27
CA ASP A 42 -11.71 -7.98 2.01
C ASP A 42 -10.82 -8.24 0.80
N TYR A 43 -10.88 -7.38 -0.22
CA TYR A 43 -10.01 -7.47 -1.40
C TYR A 43 -8.54 -7.22 -1.05
N ILE A 44 -8.26 -6.23 -0.18
CA ILE A 44 -6.90 -5.89 0.23
C ILE A 44 -6.36 -6.93 1.23
N PHE A 45 -7.10 -7.20 2.30
CA PHE A 45 -6.61 -8.03 3.40
C PHE A 45 -6.85 -9.53 3.19
N GLY A 46 -7.86 -9.92 2.41
CA GLY A 46 -8.13 -11.32 2.08
C GLY A 46 -7.08 -11.96 1.16
N GLN A 47 -6.16 -11.18 0.60
CA GLN A 47 -4.98 -11.72 -0.09
C GLN A 47 -3.97 -12.32 0.88
N PHE A 48 -3.99 -11.87 2.14
CA PHE A 48 -3.06 -12.30 3.18
C PHE A 48 -3.72 -13.25 4.17
N ALA A 49 -4.93 -12.92 4.62
CA ALA A 49 -5.60 -13.64 5.68
C ALA A 49 -6.27 -14.93 5.19
N THR A 50 -6.13 -16.00 5.96
CA THR A 50 -6.80 -17.28 5.70
C THR A 50 -8.29 -17.24 6.06
N GLU A 51 -8.71 -16.26 6.86
CA GLU A 51 -10.09 -16.05 7.28
C GLU A 51 -10.58 -14.62 7.05
N LEU A 52 -11.78 -14.49 6.49
CA LEU A 52 -12.48 -13.22 6.36
C LEU A 52 -13.17 -12.83 7.66
N ILE A 53 -13.17 -11.53 7.97
CA ILE A 53 -13.87 -11.00 9.13
C ILE A 53 -15.39 -11.05 8.86
N PRO A 54 -16.22 -11.63 9.75
CA PRO A 54 -17.66 -11.62 9.55
C PRO A 54 -18.26 -10.19 9.58
N ASP A 55 -19.23 -9.89 8.71
CA ASP A 55 -19.90 -8.58 8.54
C ASP A 55 -20.22 -7.86 9.86
N ARG A 56 -20.69 -8.62 10.88
CA ARG A 56 -21.11 -8.07 12.18
C ARG A 56 -19.98 -7.40 12.98
N PHE A 57 -18.73 -7.68 12.64
CA PHE A 57 -17.57 -7.13 13.34
C PHE A 57 -17.02 -5.87 12.69
N PHE A 58 -17.46 -5.52 11.48
CA PHE A 58 -17.01 -4.30 10.80
C PHE A 58 -17.46 -3.05 11.55
N VAL A 59 -16.49 -2.17 11.79
CA VAL A 59 -16.69 -0.86 12.42
C VAL A 59 -16.41 0.19 11.36
N PHE A 60 -17.30 1.18 11.24
CA PHE A 60 -17.19 2.23 10.23
C PHE A 60 -16.87 3.59 10.86
N LYS A 61 -16.04 4.37 10.16
CA LYS A 61 -15.79 5.78 10.42
C LYS A 61 -17.00 6.63 10.00
N LYS A 62 -17.02 7.90 10.39
CA LYS A 62 -18.12 8.84 10.04
C LYS A 62 -18.33 9.01 8.53
N ASN A 63 -17.27 8.88 7.74
CA ASN A 63 -17.34 8.99 6.29
C ASN A 63 -17.88 7.72 5.63
N GLY A 64 -18.05 6.61 6.37
CA GLY A 64 -18.55 5.33 5.87
C GLY A 64 -17.46 4.32 5.54
N ASP A 65 -16.18 4.69 5.67
CA ASP A 65 -15.06 3.78 5.43
C ASP A 65 -14.86 2.84 6.63
N VAL A 66 -14.37 1.64 6.37
CA VAL A 66 -13.98 0.69 7.40
C VAL A 66 -12.88 1.28 8.27
N ASP A 67 -13.10 1.26 9.58
CA ASP A 67 -12.05 1.44 10.57
C ASP A 67 -11.31 0.12 10.74
N ALA A 68 -10.26 -0.08 9.95
CA ALA A 68 -9.52 -1.33 9.88
C ALA A 68 -9.05 -1.79 11.27
N ARG A 69 -8.40 -0.91 12.04
CA ARG A 69 -7.89 -1.21 13.38
C ARG A 69 -9.01 -1.64 14.33
N ARG A 70 -10.10 -0.87 14.40
CA ARG A 70 -11.23 -1.21 15.30
C ARG A 70 -11.96 -2.46 14.85
N THR A 71 -12.06 -2.70 13.55
CA THR A 71 -12.65 -3.92 12.98
C THR A 71 -11.86 -5.15 13.39
N ILE A 72 -10.53 -5.13 13.26
CA ILE A 72 -9.66 -6.25 13.66
C ILE A 72 -9.71 -6.46 15.17
N GLU A 73 -9.71 -5.39 15.97
CA GLU A 73 -9.86 -5.52 17.43
C GLU A 73 -11.21 -6.10 17.83
N ASN A 74 -12.29 -5.71 17.15
CA ASN A 74 -13.63 -6.22 17.42
C ASN A 74 -13.80 -7.69 16.98
N ALA A 75 -13.07 -8.11 15.95
CA ALA A 75 -13.02 -9.50 15.46
C ALA A 75 -11.96 -10.35 16.17
N ALA A 76 -11.20 -9.80 17.11
CA ALA A 76 -10.00 -10.44 17.67
C ALA A 76 -10.24 -11.82 18.29
N ASP A 77 -11.42 -12.03 18.87
CA ASP A 77 -11.78 -13.29 19.55
C ASP A 77 -12.36 -14.34 18.59
N CYS A 78 -12.64 -13.98 17.33
CA CYS A 78 -13.17 -14.89 16.32
C CYS A 78 -12.17 -15.20 15.19
N LEU A 79 -10.95 -14.69 15.27
CA LEU A 79 -9.89 -14.94 14.31
C LEU A 79 -8.85 -15.87 14.91
N TYR A 80 -8.30 -16.79 14.10
CA TYR A 80 -7.08 -17.49 14.50
C TYR A 80 -5.94 -16.50 14.79
N PRO A 81 -5.04 -16.82 15.73
CA PRO A 81 -3.85 -16.01 16.02
C PRO A 81 -3.05 -15.63 14.77
N SER A 82 -2.82 -16.59 13.86
CA SER A 82 -2.15 -16.37 12.58
C SER A 82 -2.90 -15.37 11.68
N SER A 83 -4.22 -15.52 11.53
CA SER A 83 -5.06 -14.55 10.80
C SER A 83 -4.96 -13.15 11.39
N ARG A 84 -5.00 -13.03 12.72
CA ARG A 84 -4.86 -11.75 13.41
C ARG A 84 -3.49 -11.12 13.18
N PHE A 85 -2.43 -11.93 13.17
CA PHE A 85 -1.08 -11.48 12.83
C PHE A 85 -1.04 -10.86 11.43
N LEU A 86 -1.62 -11.53 10.43
CA LEU A 86 -1.68 -11.07 9.04
C LEU A 86 -2.43 -9.75 8.89
N TYR A 87 -3.56 -9.59 9.58
CA TYR A 87 -4.29 -8.32 9.62
C TYR A 87 -3.45 -7.19 10.26
N TYR A 88 -2.67 -7.48 11.30
CA TYR A 88 -1.79 -6.50 11.93
C TYR A 88 -0.60 -6.11 11.06
N VAL A 89 -0.08 -7.04 10.25
CA VAL A 89 0.92 -6.71 9.22
C VAL A 89 0.34 -5.67 8.26
N GLY A 90 -0.80 -5.96 7.65
CA GLY A 90 -1.39 -5.04 6.65
C GLY A 90 -1.85 -3.69 7.22
N THR A 91 -2.22 -3.63 8.50
CA THR A 91 -2.64 -2.38 9.16
C THR A 91 -1.52 -1.66 9.91
N VAL A 92 -0.27 -2.13 9.78
CA VAL A 92 0.90 -1.54 10.45
C VAL A 92 0.75 -1.48 11.97
N ALA A 93 0.01 -2.41 12.56
CA ALA A 93 -0.15 -2.52 14.01
C ALA A 93 1.05 -3.25 14.63
N VAL A 94 2.26 -2.71 14.39
CA VAL A 94 3.55 -3.35 14.71
C VAL A 94 3.70 -3.63 16.20
N ASP A 95 3.16 -2.75 17.04
CA ASP A 95 3.13 -2.89 18.50
C ASP A 95 2.37 -4.14 18.98
N LYS A 96 1.50 -4.71 18.13
CA LYS A 96 0.68 -5.87 18.45
C LYS A 96 1.14 -7.17 17.81
N LEU A 97 2.09 -7.10 16.87
CA LEU A 97 2.56 -8.27 16.14
C LEU A 97 3.16 -9.31 17.08
N LYS A 98 4.02 -8.90 18.03
CA LYS A 98 4.63 -9.83 18.98
C LYS A 98 3.59 -10.55 19.85
N GLN A 99 2.56 -9.83 20.30
CA GLN A 99 1.47 -10.45 21.07
C GLN A 99 0.65 -11.44 20.23
N ALA A 100 0.40 -11.14 18.96
CA ALA A 100 -0.30 -12.07 18.06
C ALA A 100 0.57 -13.31 17.77
N TRP A 101 1.87 -13.11 17.54
CA TRP A 101 2.86 -14.16 17.34
C TRP A 101 2.93 -15.14 18.53
N GLU A 102 3.03 -14.61 19.75
CA GLU A 102 3.10 -15.43 20.98
C GLU A 102 1.84 -16.27 21.25
N ARG A 103 0.72 -15.94 20.59
CA ARG A 103 -0.53 -16.71 20.66
C ARG A 103 -0.64 -17.77 19.56
N CYS A 104 0.20 -17.71 18.53
CA CYS A 104 0.27 -18.72 17.49
C CYS A 104 0.87 -20.00 18.06
N ASP A 105 0.31 -21.15 17.71
CA ASP A 105 0.98 -22.43 17.96
C ASP A 105 2.18 -22.63 17.00
N GLU A 106 2.95 -23.70 17.22
CA GLU A 106 4.14 -24.00 16.41
C GLU A 106 3.80 -24.13 14.91
N SER A 107 2.66 -24.74 14.57
CA SER A 107 2.24 -24.92 13.19
C SER A 107 1.87 -23.60 12.52
N GLU A 108 1.21 -22.70 13.26
CA GLU A 108 0.88 -21.36 12.80
C GLU A 108 2.15 -20.50 12.63
N GLN A 109 3.12 -20.60 13.54
CA GLN A 109 4.40 -19.89 13.45
C GLN A 109 5.21 -20.35 12.23
N ASP A 110 5.31 -21.67 12.01
CA ASP A 110 5.99 -22.24 10.84
C ASP A 110 5.34 -21.78 9.54
N TYR A 111 4.00 -21.74 9.49
CA TYR A 111 3.26 -21.22 8.34
C TYR A 111 3.60 -19.75 8.05
N LEU A 112 3.64 -18.90 9.07
CA LEU A 112 3.95 -17.47 8.91
C LEU A 112 5.41 -17.22 8.48
N LEU A 113 6.36 -18.02 8.99
CA LEU A 113 7.78 -17.94 8.59
C LEU A 113 8.02 -18.39 7.14
N GLN A 114 7.20 -19.33 6.66
CA GLN A 114 7.28 -19.87 5.29
C GLN A 114 6.32 -19.18 4.31
N ALA A 115 5.69 -18.07 4.73
CA ALA A 115 4.74 -17.35 3.88
C ALA A 115 5.40 -16.85 2.60
N GLU A 116 4.69 -16.99 1.47
CA GLU A 116 5.16 -16.48 0.17
C GLU A 116 5.27 -14.95 0.15
N SER A 117 4.42 -14.27 0.91
CA SER A 117 4.49 -12.81 1.06
C SER A 117 5.72 -12.38 1.86
N LEU A 118 6.57 -11.58 1.23
CA LEU A 118 7.77 -11.01 1.86
C LEU A 118 7.44 -10.17 3.09
N LEU A 119 6.29 -9.50 3.09
CA LEU A 119 5.83 -8.67 4.21
C LEU A 119 5.56 -9.53 5.44
N VAL A 120 4.87 -10.66 5.24
CA VAL A 120 4.52 -11.59 6.31
C VAL A 120 5.78 -12.24 6.86
N ALA A 121 6.62 -12.79 5.98
CA ALA A 121 7.88 -13.42 6.37
C ALA A 121 8.80 -12.45 7.14
N TYR A 122 8.94 -11.20 6.66
CA TYR A 122 9.72 -10.16 7.33
C TYR A 122 9.26 -9.93 8.78
N PHE A 123 7.95 -9.74 8.99
CA PHE A 123 7.42 -9.49 10.34
C PHE A 123 7.44 -10.74 11.22
N ALA A 124 7.23 -11.92 10.64
CA ALA A 124 7.33 -13.20 11.36
C ALA A 124 8.75 -13.41 11.89
N GLU A 125 9.77 -13.26 11.05
CA GLU A 125 11.17 -13.38 11.46
C GLU A 125 11.58 -12.31 12.48
N LEU A 126 11.07 -11.09 12.34
CA LEU A 126 11.25 -10.02 13.33
C LEU A 126 10.63 -10.39 14.69
N CYS A 127 9.47 -11.03 14.71
CA CYS A 127 8.82 -11.46 15.94
C CYS A 127 9.48 -12.69 16.55
N ASP A 128 9.96 -13.63 15.74
CA ASP A 128 10.63 -14.85 16.16
C ASP A 128 11.99 -14.55 16.80
N SER A 129 12.89 -13.93 16.03
CA SER A 129 14.30 -13.79 16.39
C SER A 129 14.70 -12.38 16.85
N GLY A 130 13.80 -11.40 16.73
CA GLY A 130 14.08 -9.98 16.96
C GLY A 130 14.84 -9.31 15.81
N HIS A 131 15.32 -10.06 14.83
CA HIS A 131 16.14 -9.58 13.72
C HIS A 131 15.68 -10.23 12.40
N PRO A 132 15.00 -9.49 11.51
CA PRO A 132 14.60 -10.03 10.21
C PRO A 132 15.84 -10.30 9.36
N ASN A 133 15.73 -11.24 8.43
CA ASN A 133 16.81 -11.61 7.53
C ASN A 133 17.33 -10.37 6.78
N PRO A 134 18.65 -10.13 6.75
CA PRO A 134 19.24 -8.95 6.11
C PRO A 134 19.02 -8.90 4.58
N ARG A 135 18.47 -9.96 3.98
CA ARG A 135 18.08 -9.97 2.56
C ARG A 135 16.93 -9.01 2.23
N TYR A 136 16.10 -8.63 3.20
CA TYR A 136 14.98 -7.73 2.97
C TYR A 136 15.45 -6.27 3.00
N SER A 137 15.54 -5.64 1.83
CA SER A 137 15.72 -4.19 1.77
C SER A 137 14.40 -3.47 2.03
N MET A 138 14.46 -2.27 2.58
CA MET A 138 13.25 -1.48 2.83
C MET A 138 12.59 -1.05 1.51
N ALA A 139 13.37 -0.88 0.44
CA ALA A 139 12.83 -0.65 -0.90
C ALA A 139 12.02 -1.83 -1.43
N MET A 140 12.49 -3.06 -1.21
CA MET A 140 11.77 -4.28 -1.61
C MET A 140 10.44 -4.42 -0.87
N LEU A 141 10.46 -4.22 0.45
CA LEU A 141 9.25 -4.27 1.28
C LEU A 141 8.27 -3.13 0.95
N TYR A 142 8.78 -1.94 0.62
CA TYR A 142 7.95 -0.85 0.11
C TYR A 142 7.20 -1.25 -1.16
N ILE A 143 7.92 -1.79 -2.15
CA ILE A 143 7.34 -2.14 -3.46
C ILE A 143 6.27 -3.22 -3.28
N GLU A 144 6.57 -4.25 -2.47
CA GLU A 144 5.63 -5.33 -2.17
C GLU A 144 4.35 -4.79 -1.51
N ALA A 145 4.49 -3.97 -0.46
CA ALA A 145 3.33 -3.36 0.22
C ALA A 145 2.52 -2.47 -0.71
N HIS A 146 3.17 -1.66 -1.54
CA HIS A 146 2.47 -0.81 -2.50
C HIS A 146 1.73 -1.61 -3.57
N CYS A 147 2.36 -2.66 -4.13
CA CYS A 147 1.72 -3.52 -5.13
C CYS A 147 0.50 -4.27 -4.56
N ALA A 148 0.49 -4.55 -3.25
CA ALA A 148 -0.65 -5.10 -2.55
C ALA A 148 -1.74 -4.07 -2.17
N GLY A 149 -1.55 -2.79 -2.48
CA GLY A 149 -2.48 -1.72 -2.09
C GLY A 149 -2.43 -1.34 -0.60
N LEU A 150 -1.36 -1.73 0.11
CA LEU A 150 -1.13 -1.42 1.52
C LEU A 150 -0.29 -0.14 1.65
N ASP A 151 -0.82 0.99 1.20
CA ASP A 151 -0.05 2.25 1.13
C ASP A 151 0.49 2.70 2.49
N ASP A 152 -0.27 2.57 3.59
CA ASP A 152 0.19 2.92 4.93
C ASP A 152 1.42 2.09 5.33
N LEU A 153 1.42 0.80 4.98
CA LEU A 153 2.56 -0.10 5.25
C LEU A 153 3.74 0.21 4.33
N ALA A 154 3.48 0.55 3.06
CA ALA A 154 4.53 1.01 2.15
C ALA A 154 5.21 2.26 2.74
N PHE A 155 4.44 3.26 3.17
CA PHE A 155 5.00 4.46 3.82
C PHE A 155 5.80 4.12 5.09
N PHE A 156 5.37 3.17 5.91
CA PHE A 156 6.14 2.70 7.05
C PHE A 156 7.54 2.20 6.68
N PHE A 157 7.67 1.41 5.60
CA PHE A 157 8.98 0.96 5.13
C PHE A 157 9.81 2.09 4.53
N TYR A 158 9.18 2.99 3.78
CA TYR A 158 9.86 4.17 3.24
C TYR A 158 10.48 5.05 4.34
N GLU A 159 9.76 5.28 5.44
CA GLU A 159 10.27 6.09 6.56
C GLU A 159 11.49 5.46 7.22
N LYS A 160 11.55 4.12 7.26
CA LYS A 160 12.66 3.34 7.82
C LYS A 160 13.80 3.09 6.84
N ALA A 161 13.58 3.31 5.55
CA ALA A 161 14.59 3.13 4.51
C ALA A 161 15.78 4.08 4.71
N ASP A 162 16.98 3.58 4.40
CA ASP A 162 18.17 4.39 4.33
C ASP A 162 18.19 5.27 3.06
N HIS A 163 19.26 6.03 2.87
CA HIS A 163 19.38 6.92 1.72
C HIS A 163 19.34 6.20 0.37
N PHE A 164 19.86 4.98 0.30
CA PHE A 164 19.91 4.21 -0.94
C PHE A 164 18.53 3.64 -1.25
N ASP A 165 17.90 2.96 -0.30
CA ASP A 165 16.57 2.38 -0.46
C ASP A 165 15.52 3.47 -0.79
N ARG A 166 15.58 4.64 -0.14
CA ARG A 166 14.67 5.75 -0.46
C ARG A 166 14.80 6.24 -1.90
N ALA A 167 16.03 6.26 -2.43
CA ALA A 167 16.27 6.64 -3.81
C ALA A 167 15.68 5.62 -4.79
N SER A 168 15.84 4.33 -4.51
CA SER A 168 15.24 3.28 -5.33
C SER A 168 13.71 3.31 -5.28
N VAL A 169 13.11 3.56 -4.11
CA VAL A 169 11.66 3.80 -4.01
C VAL A 169 11.25 4.99 -4.88
N ILE A 170 11.97 6.11 -4.79
CA ILE A 170 11.69 7.28 -5.63
C ILE A 170 11.80 6.97 -7.12
N GLY A 171 12.88 6.30 -7.55
CA GLY A 171 13.09 5.92 -8.94
C GLY A 171 11.93 5.09 -9.46
N PHE A 172 11.52 4.07 -8.70
CA PHE A 172 10.34 3.25 -9.01
C PHE A 172 9.05 4.08 -9.14
N ARG A 173 8.78 5.01 -8.21
CA ARG A 173 7.59 5.87 -8.27
C ARG A 173 7.62 6.83 -9.45
N LEU A 174 8.78 7.37 -9.77
CA LEU A 174 8.97 8.26 -10.90
C LEU A 174 8.75 7.52 -12.22
N GLU A 175 9.28 6.30 -12.36
CA GLU A 175 9.02 5.42 -13.49
C GLU A 175 7.52 5.13 -13.65
N LYS A 176 6.83 4.75 -12.57
CA LYS A 176 5.38 4.50 -12.58
C LYS A 176 4.58 5.74 -13.02
N THR A 177 4.98 6.92 -12.55
CA THR A 177 4.35 8.19 -12.94
C THR A 177 4.54 8.47 -14.43
N LEU A 178 5.73 8.21 -14.96
CA LEU A 178 6.05 8.41 -16.38
C LEU A 178 5.34 7.43 -17.30
N LYS A 179 5.20 6.18 -16.85
CA LYS A 179 4.49 5.12 -17.60
C LYS A 179 2.97 5.19 -17.47
N ALA A 180 2.42 6.13 -16.68
CA ALA A 180 0.98 6.30 -16.55
C ALA A 180 0.38 6.81 -17.88
N GLU A 181 -0.40 5.93 -18.52
CA GLU A 181 -1.06 6.20 -19.81
C GLU A 181 -2.15 7.26 -19.71
N ASP A 182 -2.90 7.24 -18.61
CA ASP A 182 -4.02 8.15 -18.35
C ASP A 182 -3.62 9.35 -17.48
N ALA A 183 -4.23 10.51 -17.74
CA ALA A 183 -3.93 11.75 -17.05
C ALA A 183 -4.35 11.75 -15.57
N GLU A 184 -5.49 11.11 -15.23
CA GLU A 184 -5.95 10.97 -13.86
C GLU A 184 -5.01 10.07 -13.07
N VAL A 185 -4.63 8.92 -13.64
CA VAL A 185 -3.65 8.00 -13.02
C VAL A 185 -2.31 8.72 -12.82
N ARG A 186 -1.84 9.48 -13.83
CA ARG A 186 -0.61 10.25 -13.72
C ARG A 186 -0.68 11.28 -12.59
N GLU A 187 -1.77 12.02 -12.47
CA GLU A 187 -1.96 12.99 -11.38
C GLU A 187 -1.99 12.32 -10.00
N GLN A 188 -2.61 11.14 -9.88
CA GLN A 188 -2.57 10.36 -8.63
C GLN A 188 -1.14 9.93 -8.27
N GLN A 189 -0.37 9.40 -9.23
CA GLN A 189 1.04 9.03 -9.00
C GLN A 189 1.91 10.24 -8.64
N CYS A 190 1.69 11.36 -9.34
CA CYS A 190 2.25 12.68 -9.04
C CYS A 190 1.97 13.11 -7.61
N GLY A 191 0.72 13.00 -7.15
CA GLY A 191 0.33 13.33 -5.78
C GLY A 191 1.09 12.50 -4.74
N ILE A 192 1.42 11.25 -5.04
CA ILE A 192 2.20 10.39 -4.14
C ILE A 192 3.68 10.77 -4.17
N LEU A 193 4.26 11.05 -5.35
CA LEU A 193 5.62 11.61 -5.45
C LEU A 193 5.76 12.90 -4.64
N ARG A 194 4.79 13.82 -4.72
CA ARG A 194 4.76 15.04 -3.92
C ARG A 194 4.83 14.73 -2.43
N LYS A 195 4.08 13.73 -1.94
CA LYS A 195 4.16 13.31 -0.53
C LYS A 195 5.58 12.89 -0.14
N PHE A 196 6.26 12.11 -0.96
CA PHE A 196 7.67 11.78 -0.70
C PHE A 196 8.59 13.00 -0.69
N LEU A 197 8.40 13.90 -1.65
CA LEU A 197 9.16 15.15 -1.71
C LEU A 197 8.88 16.08 -0.53
N THR A 198 7.71 16.00 0.12
CA THR A 198 7.44 16.80 1.33
C THR A 198 8.16 16.28 2.57
N LEU A 199 8.56 15.01 2.60
CA LEU A 199 9.23 14.42 3.76
C LEU A 199 10.68 14.94 3.92
N LYS A 200 11.25 15.63 2.91
CA LYS A 200 12.49 16.48 2.86
C LYS A 200 13.58 16.23 3.92
N ASN A 201 13.82 14.99 4.31
CA ASN A 201 14.82 14.63 5.30
C ASN A 201 15.99 13.84 4.68
N PHE A 202 16.12 13.86 3.36
CA PHE A 202 17.24 13.25 2.66
C PHE A 202 17.55 14.03 1.38
N THR A 203 18.82 14.03 1.01
CA THR A 203 19.30 14.53 -0.28
C THR A 203 19.70 13.32 -1.09
N LEU A 204 19.19 13.23 -2.32
CA LEU A 204 19.61 12.16 -3.24
C LEU A 204 21.03 12.46 -3.72
N ARG A 205 21.94 11.49 -3.55
CA ARG A 205 23.31 11.63 -4.06
C ARG A 205 23.31 11.45 -5.58
N ALA A 206 24.18 12.19 -6.27
CA ALA A 206 24.29 12.14 -7.73
C ALA A 206 24.56 10.71 -8.26
N GLU A 207 25.35 9.93 -7.53
CA GLU A 207 25.63 8.52 -7.86
C GLU A 207 24.38 7.65 -7.82
N THR A 208 23.50 7.88 -6.83
CA THR A 208 22.25 7.13 -6.69
C THR A 208 21.25 7.54 -7.77
N VAL A 209 21.15 8.83 -8.07
CA VAL A 209 20.34 9.32 -9.20
C VAL A 209 20.86 8.75 -10.53
N ALA A 210 22.17 8.71 -10.73
CA ALA A 210 22.79 8.14 -11.91
C ALA A 210 22.43 6.65 -12.09
N PHE A 211 22.48 5.88 -11.01
CA PHE A 211 22.10 4.47 -10.99
C PHE A 211 20.63 4.28 -11.37
N GLU A 212 19.70 5.02 -10.75
CA GLU A 212 18.28 4.92 -11.08
C GLU A 212 17.97 5.39 -12.50
N VAL A 213 18.64 6.44 -12.98
CA VAL A 213 18.53 6.90 -14.37
C VAL A 213 19.10 5.86 -15.34
N GLN A 214 20.09 5.04 -14.96
CA GLN A 214 20.52 3.93 -15.82
C GLN A 214 19.49 2.81 -15.86
N ASN A 215 18.89 2.46 -14.71
CA ASN A 215 17.89 1.40 -14.61
C ASN A 215 16.58 1.73 -15.33
N TYR A 216 16.15 3.00 -15.29
CA TYR A 216 14.87 3.46 -15.86
C TYR A 216 15.04 4.33 -17.13
N GLY A 217 16.24 4.27 -17.73
CA GLY A 217 16.80 5.16 -18.76
C GLY A 217 15.87 5.87 -19.74
N GLU A 218 15.14 5.14 -20.58
CA GLU A 218 14.41 5.77 -21.68
C GLU A 218 13.15 6.52 -21.21
N ALA A 219 12.44 5.97 -20.23
CA ALA A 219 11.23 6.60 -19.70
C ALA A 219 11.56 7.93 -19.00
N LEU A 220 12.63 7.96 -18.21
CA LEU A 220 13.09 9.17 -17.54
C LEU A 220 13.56 10.23 -18.54
N ARG A 221 14.37 9.84 -19.54
CA ARG A 221 14.93 10.81 -20.50
C ARG A 221 13.87 11.44 -21.41
N SER A 222 12.87 10.68 -21.83
CA SER A 222 11.87 11.14 -22.81
C SER A 222 10.68 11.87 -22.18
N GLY A 223 10.32 11.52 -20.94
CA GLY A 223 9.07 11.99 -20.32
C GLY A 223 9.24 12.88 -19.08
N PHE A 224 10.41 12.91 -18.43
CA PHE A 224 10.56 13.58 -17.13
C PHE A 224 10.18 15.07 -17.17
N PHE A 225 10.67 15.81 -18.17
CA PHE A 225 10.37 17.24 -18.30
C PHE A 225 8.94 17.54 -18.76
N SER A 226 8.18 16.51 -19.18
CA SER A 226 6.74 16.63 -19.46
C SER A 226 5.88 16.54 -18.20
N LEU A 227 6.44 16.09 -17.08
CA LEU A 227 5.72 16.04 -15.80
C LEU A 227 5.44 17.45 -15.27
N PRO A 228 4.36 17.65 -14.50
CA PRO A 228 4.16 18.88 -13.74
C PRO A 228 5.39 19.22 -12.88
N LYS A 229 5.76 20.51 -12.80
CA LYS A 229 6.98 20.95 -12.10
C LYS A 229 7.04 20.50 -10.63
N ASP A 230 5.90 20.39 -9.99
CA ASP A 230 5.80 19.93 -8.60
C ASP A 230 5.90 18.41 -8.42
N CYS A 231 5.90 17.65 -9.53
CA CYS A 231 6.25 16.22 -9.56
C CYS A 231 7.69 15.95 -10.03
N GLN A 232 8.38 16.98 -10.53
CA GLN A 232 9.78 16.87 -10.93
C GLN A 232 10.66 16.89 -9.69
N ILE A 233 11.51 15.87 -9.57
CA ILE A 233 12.45 15.73 -8.46
C ILE A 233 13.70 16.53 -8.83
N PRO A 234 14.08 17.58 -8.06
CA PRO A 234 15.17 18.48 -8.45
C PRO A 234 16.47 17.75 -8.77
N GLU A 235 16.85 16.76 -7.95
CA GLU A 235 18.09 16.02 -8.14
C GLU A 235 18.09 15.19 -9.44
N PHE A 236 16.93 14.68 -9.88
CA PHE A 236 16.79 14.02 -11.18
C PHE A 236 16.84 15.05 -12.32
N ALA A 237 16.20 16.20 -12.16
CA ALA A 237 16.23 17.28 -13.15
C ALA A 237 17.66 17.76 -13.40
N ASP A 238 18.41 18.05 -12.33
CA ASP A 238 19.80 18.51 -12.38
C ASP A 238 20.71 17.47 -13.04
N TYR A 239 20.52 16.19 -12.68
CA TYR A 239 21.29 15.11 -13.30
C TYR A 239 20.98 14.97 -14.80
N LEU A 240 19.71 15.00 -15.18
CA LEU A 240 19.31 14.88 -16.59
C LEU A 240 19.80 16.07 -17.42
N MET A 241 19.67 17.31 -16.92
CA MET A 241 20.16 18.52 -17.61
C MET A 241 21.68 18.54 -17.77
N SER A 242 22.44 17.99 -16.80
CA SER A 242 23.91 17.97 -16.86
C SER A 242 24.49 16.87 -17.76
N ARG A 243 23.70 15.84 -18.10
CA ARG A 243 24.14 14.67 -18.88
C ARG A 243 23.55 14.60 -20.28
N PHE A 244 22.35 15.12 -20.45
CA PHE A 244 21.70 15.27 -21.74
C PHE A 244 21.67 16.77 -21.97
N GLU A 245 22.58 17.27 -22.81
CA GLU A 245 22.38 18.57 -23.44
C GLU A 245 21.01 18.47 -24.11
N LEU A 246 19.96 18.94 -23.45
CA LEU A 246 18.64 19.07 -24.04
C LEU A 246 18.80 20.19 -25.05
N VAL A 247 19.23 19.79 -26.24
CA VAL A 247 19.23 20.63 -27.44
C VAL A 247 17.78 21.09 -27.59
N GLU A 248 17.58 22.39 -27.41
CA GLU A 248 16.30 23.08 -27.65
C GLU A 248 15.68 22.71 -29.01
#